data_AF-A0A923FLP8-F1
#
_entry.id   AF-A0A923FLP8-F1
#
_cell.length_a   1.000
_cell.length_b   1.000
_cell.length_c   1.000
_cell.angle_alpha   90.00
_cell.angle_beta   90.00
_cell.angle_gamma   90.00
#
_symmetry.space_group_name_H-M   'P 1'
#
loop_
_entity.id
_entity.type
_entity.pdbx_description
1 polymer ?
#
loop_
_entity_poly.entity_id
_entity_poly.type
_entity_poly.pdbx_seq_one_letter_code
_entity_poly.pdbx_strand_id
1 'polypeptide(L)'
;MRKIAALLLLVALTGCSTAPSDRVPDGLWYAESEIPDQFHYHVYVLFLDDSHFTWWRVDEAPDTVIKRLAHYTNDHPGVKILTSYTREGDRITGERRFIHEGTPSLKGFTSVQIFTGHFSGDTLEMKVEGNMIYDDGRSFPAQIIRWPLKRLSDSAGG
;
A
#
# COMPACT_ATOMS: atom_id res chain seq x y z
N MET A 1 53.55 10.74 -38.48
CA MET A 1 52.06 10.71 -38.49
C MET A 1 51.59 9.39 -37.90
N ARG A 2 50.61 9.44 -36.98
CA ARG A 2 49.91 8.29 -36.31
C ARG A 2 50.81 7.54 -35.31
N LYS A 3 50.46 7.34 -34.04
CA LYS A 3 49.13 7.03 -33.48
C LYS A 3 48.90 7.73 -32.14
N ILE A 4 47.76 8.38 -32.08
CA ILE A 4 47.12 9.03 -30.95
C ILE A 4 46.52 7.97 -30.03
N ALA A 5 46.58 8.26 -28.72
CA ALA A 5 45.66 7.92 -27.65
C ALA A 5 44.83 6.63 -27.81
N ALA A 6 45.16 5.62 -27.01
CA ALA A 6 44.25 4.50 -26.76
C ALA A 6 44.49 3.91 -25.35
N LEU A 7 44.59 4.74 -24.32
CA LEU A 7 44.72 4.25 -22.94
C LEU A 7 43.89 5.03 -21.89
N LEU A 8 42.73 5.56 -22.30
CA LEU A 8 41.81 6.28 -21.40
C LEU A 8 40.34 5.83 -21.53
N LEU A 9 40.09 4.56 -21.89
CA LEU A 9 38.74 4.04 -22.14
C LEU A 9 38.40 2.77 -21.37
N LEU A 10 39.03 2.56 -20.20
CA LEU A 10 38.77 1.39 -19.35
C LEU A 10 38.24 1.71 -17.94
N VAL A 11 37.87 2.96 -17.65
CA VAL A 11 37.33 3.36 -16.32
C VAL A 11 35.84 3.71 -16.37
N ALA A 12 35.16 3.56 -17.52
CA ALA A 12 33.75 3.97 -17.67
C ALA A 12 32.74 2.81 -17.50
N LEU A 13 33.08 1.73 -16.80
CA LEU A 13 32.17 0.59 -16.56
C LEU A 13 31.90 0.28 -15.08
N THR A 14 32.26 1.16 -14.15
CA THR A 14 31.61 1.17 -12.83
C THR A 14 30.35 2.02 -12.91
N GLY A 15 29.45 1.67 -13.84
CA GLY A 15 28.05 1.96 -13.61
C GLY A 15 27.68 1.12 -12.39
N CYS A 16 27.56 1.75 -11.22
CA CYS A 16 26.83 1.17 -10.12
C CYS A 16 25.44 0.87 -10.64
N SER A 17 25.23 -0.36 -11.13
CA SER A 17 23.91 -0.95 -11.16
C SER A 17 23.51 -1.03 -9.71
N THR A 18 22.86 0.02 -9.21
CA THR A 18 21.99 -0.10 -8.05
C THR A 18 20.97 -1.13 -8.47
N ALA A 19 21.21 -2.40 -8.13
CA ALA A 19 20.15 -3.39 -8.14
C ALA A 19 18.99 -2.74 -7.39
N PRO A 20 17.76 -2.75 -7.94
CA PRO A 20 16.61 -2.32 -7.16
C PRO A 20 16.68 -3.11 -5.86
N SER A 21 16.81 -2.38 -4.77
CA SER A 21 16.85 -2.97 -3.45
C SER A 21 15.46 -3.59 -3.24
N ASP A 22 15.35 -4.91 -3.44
CA ASP A 22 14.18 -5.77 -3.15
C ASP A 22 13.83 -5.79 -1.64
N ARG A 23 14.32 -4.82 -0.89
CA ARG A 23 14.14 -4.69 0.54
C ARG A 23 12.71 -4.30 0.82
N VAL A 24 12.04 -5.13 1.62
CA VAL A 24 10.72 -4.86 2.15
C VAL A 24 10.79 -3.58 3.01
N PRO A 25 9.88 -2.60 2.85
CA PRO A 25 9.90 -1.40 3.66
C PRO A 25 9.56 -1.77 5.10
N ASP A 26 10.24 -1.11 6.04
CA ASP A 26 9.84 -1.18 7.43
C ASP A 26 8.38 -0.67 7.55
N GLY A 27 7.57 -1.36 8.36
CA GLY A 27 6.16 -0.98 8.53
C GLY A 27 5.21 -1.48 7.43
N LEU A 28 5.65 -2.37 6.53
CA LEU A 28 4.75 -3.09 5.61
C LEU A 28 4.07 -4.28 6.30
N TRP A 29 2.75 -4.30 6.21
CA TRP A 29 1.88 -5.36 6.71
C TRP A 29 1.06 -5.93 5.56
N TYR A 30 0.77 -7.22 5.62
CA TYR A 30 0.15 -7.97 4.53
C TYR A 30 -0.91 -8.94 5.05
N ALA A 31 -2.03 -9.04 4.35
CA ALA A 31 -3.05 -10.05 4.57
C ALA A 31 -3.28 -10.84 3.28
N GLU A 32 -3.27 -12.16 3.42
CA GLU A 32 -3.49 -13.11 2.32
C GLU A 32 -4.89 -13.00 1.72
N SER A 33 -5.88 -12.62 2.53
CA SER A 33 -7.26 -12.44 2.10
C SER A 33 -7.96 -11.40 2.97
N GLU A 34 -9.07 -10.85 2.46
CA GLU A 34 -10.03 -10.09 3.24
C GLU A 34 -11.16 -10.96 3.78
N ILE A 35 -11.84 -10.51 4.83
CA ILE A 35 -13.00 -11.19 5.42
C ILE A 35 -14.20 -10.23 5.42
N PRO A 36 -15.32 -10.57 4.75
CA PRO A 36 -15.50 -11.75 3.89
C PRO A 36 -14.64 -11.68 2.63
N ASP A 37 -14.20 -12.83 2.13
CA ASP A 37 -13.45 -12.91 0.87
C ASP A 37 -14.43 -12.78 -0.30
N GLN A 38 -14.44 -11.61 -0.93
CA GLN A 38 -15.35 -11.31 -2.05
C GLN A 38 -14.66 -11.38 -3.41
N PHE A 39 -13.36 -11.05 -3.45
CA PHE A 39 -12.64 -10.80 -4.69
C PHE A 39 -11.25 -11.45 -4.72
N HIS A 40 -10.89 -12.25 -3.72
CA HIS A 40 -9.59 -12.92 -3.60
C HIS A 40 -8.41 -11.94 -3.65
N TYR A 41 -8.59 -10.76 -3.06
CA TYR A 41 -7.54 -9.76 -2.95
C TYR A 41 -6.61 -10.03 -1.77
N HIS A 42 -5.33 -9.88 -2.06
CA HIS A 42 -4.31 -9.58 -1.08
C HIS A 42 -4.38 -8.12 -0.67
N VAL A 43 -4.12 -7.83 0.60
CA VAL A 43 -4.16 -6.48 1.16
C VAL A 43 -2.79 -6.13 1.72
N TYR A 44 -2.35 -4.91 1.46
CA TYR A 44 -1.12 -4.36 1.99
C TYR A 44 -1.39 -3.04 2.71
N VAL A 45 -0.81 -2.87 3.88
CA VAL A 45 -0.84 -1.64 4.67
C VAL A 45 0.59 -1.22 4.95
N LEU A 46 0.97 -0.03 4.53
CA LEU A 46 2.29 0.54 4.76
C LEU A 46 2.16 1.76 5.67
N PHE A 47 2.66 1.65 6.90
CA PHE A 47 2.81 2.79 7.79
C PHE A 47 4.00 3.64 7.32
N LEU A 48 3.74 4.90 6.96
CA LEU A 48 4.75 5.81 6.43
C LEU A 48 5.42 6.61 7.54
N ASP A 49 4.64 6.97 8.56
CA ASP A 49 5.04 7.69 9.75
C ASP A 49 4.05 7.39 10.90
N ASP A 50 4.21 8.05 12.04
CA ASP A 50 3.40 7.84 13.25
C ASP A 50 1.93 8.32 13.15
N SER A 51 1.56 8.95 12.02
CA SER A 51 0.26 9.59 11.80
C SER A 51 -0.38 9.26 10.44
N HIS A 52 0.37 8.67 9.50
CA HIS A 52 -0.12 8.29 8.18
C HIS A 52 0.25 6.86 7.80
N PHE A 53 -0.72 6.18 7.20
CA PHE A 53 -0.46 4.97 6.45
C PHE A 53 -1.14 5.03 5.09
N THR A 54 -0.64 4.20 4.18
CA THR A 54 -1.26 3.95 2.89
C THR A 54 -1.60 2.47 2.74
N TRP A 55 -2.52 2.16 1.83
CA TRP A 55 -2.94 0.76 1.62
C TRP A 55 -3.39 0.52 0.18
N TRP A 56 -3.26 -0.73 -0.25
CA TRP A 56 -3.74 -1.19 -1.54
C TRP A 56 -4.23 -2.64 -1.49
N ARG A 57 -5.00 -3.00 -2.51
CA ARG A 57 -5.48 -4.36 -2.78
C ARG A 57 -4.96 -4.80 -4.14
N VAL A 58 -4.62 -6.06 -4.28
CA VAL A 58 -4.13 -6.64 -5.52
C VAL A 58 -4.44 -8.13 -5.56
N ASP A 59 -4.64 -8.70 -6.74
CA ASP A 59 -4.80 -10.14 -6.98
C ASP A 59 -3.48 -10.83 -7.40
N GLU A 60 -2.39 -10.08 -7.47
CA GLU A 60 -1.05 -10.57 -7.77
C GLU A 60 -0.43 -11.26 -6.55
N ALA A 61 0.20 -12.42 -6.77
CA ALA A 61 0.91 -13.15 -5.72
C ALA A 61 1.97 -12.26 -5.02
N PRO A 62 2.24 -12.49 -3.71
CA PRO A 62 3.13 -11.65 -2.92
C PRO A 62 4.51 -11.41 -3.54
N ASP A 63 5.14 -12.45 -4.10
CA ASP A 63 6.45 -12.34 -4.74
C ASP A 63 6.47 -11.35 -5.91
N THR A 64 5.36 -11.24 -6.64
CA THR A 64 5.22 -10.27 -7.74
C THR A 64 5.13 -8.85 -7.21
N VAL A 65 4.38 -8.66 -6.11
CA VAL A 65 4.25 -7.36 -5.44
C VAL A 65 5.60 -6.89 -4.91
N ILE A 66 6.39 -7.77 -4.29
CA ILE A 66 7.71 -7.42 -3.75
C ILE A 66 8.69 -7.03 -4.87
N LYS A 67 8.70 -7.75 -5.99
CA LYS A 67 9.52 -7.38 -7.17
C LYS A 67 9.12 -6.04 -7.78
N ARG A 68 7.90 -5.56 -7.53
CA ARG A 68 7.33 -4.32 -8.07
C ARG A 68 6.99 -3.31 -6.97
N LEU A 69 7.63 -3.43 -5.82
CA LEU A 69 7.28 -2.67 -4.63
C LEU A 69 7.28 -1.15 -4.88
N ALA A 70 8.25 -0.64 -5.65
CA ALA A 70 8.31 0.78 -6.00
C ALA A 70 7.04 1.28 -6.73
N HIS A 71 6.43 0.44 -7.58
CA HIS A 71 5.17 0.76 -8.24
C HIS A 71 4.04 0.84 -7.20
N TYR A 72 3.96 -0.13 -6.30
CA TYR A 72 2.91 -0.20 -5.29
C TYR A 72 3.01 0.89 -4.24
N THR A 73 4.21 1.38 -3.93
CA THR A 73 4.42 2.42 -2.92
C THR A 73 4.40 3.85 -3.46
N ASN A 74 4.61 4.06 -4.77
CA ASN A 74 4.68 5.41 -5.35
C ASN A 74 3.65 5.69 -6.44
N ASP A 75 3.35 4.71 -7.30
CA ASP A 75 2.59 4.93 -8.54
C ASP A 75 1.15 4.44 -8.46
N HIS A 76 0.88 3.43 -7.62
CA HIS A 76 -0.44 2.83 -7.52
C HIS A 76 -1.50 3.87 -7.14
N PRO A 77 -2.65 3.96 -7.83
CA PRO A 77 -3.65 5.00 -7.55
C PRO A 77 -4.11 5.01 -6.08
N GLY A 78 -4.17 3.83 -5.48
CA GLY A 78 -4.53 3.64 -4.08
C GLY A 78 -3.56 4.29 -3.09
N VAL A 79 -2.31 4.58 -3.46
CA VAL A 79 -1.32 5.11 -2.50
C VAL A 79 -1.25 6.63 -2.40
N LYS A 80 -1.88 7.35 -3.34
CA LYS A 80 -1.86 8.82 -3.38
C LYS A 80 -2.72 9.49 -2.31
N ILE A 81 -3.67 8.75 -1.73
CA ILE A 81 -4.57 9.26 -0.70
C ILE A 81 -4.22 8.53 0.59
N LEU A 82 -3.63 9.27 1.52
CA LEU A 82 -3.20 8.74 2.80
C LEU A 82 -4.37 8.57 3.75
N THR A 83 -4.21 7.63 4.68
CA THR A 83 -5.08 7.45 5.82
C THR A 83 -4.42 8.10 7.01
N SER A 84 -5.06 9.11 7.57
CA SER A 84 -4.61 9.71 8.84
C SER A 84 -5.04 8.79 9.98
N TYR A 85 -4.17 8.59 10.97
CA TYR A 85 -4.46 7.72 12.10
C TYR A 85 -3.87 8.22 13.41
N THR A 86 -4.43 7.72 14.51
CA THR A 86 -3.88 7.86 15.86
C THR A 86 -3.59 6.48 16.43
N ARG A 87 -2.60 6.41 17.33
CA ARG A 87 -2.22 5.19 18.03
C ARG A 87 -2.22 5.43 19.54
N GLU A 88 -2.86 4.51 20.26
CA GLU A 88 -2.89 4.46 21.71
C GLU A 88 -2.48 3.05 22.17
N GLY A 89 -1.22 2.91 22.61
CA GLY A 89 -0.63 1.60 22.90
C GLY A 89 -0.65 0.70 21.67
N ASP A 90 -1.34 -0.44 21.76
CA ASP A 90 -1.47 -1.40 20.66
C ASP A 90 -2.69 -1.18 19.79
N ARG A 91 -3.48 -0.11 20.04
CA ARG A 91 -4.69 0.19 19.26
C ARG A 91 -4.46 1.31 18.28
N ILE A 92 -5.07 1.21 17.10
CA ILE A 92 -5.09 2.30 16.12
C ILE A 92 -6.52 2.64 15.71
N THR A 93 -6.74 3.92 15.38
CA THR A 93 -7.94 4.39 14.71
C THR A 93 -7.53 5.32 13.58
N GLY A 94 -8.08 5.13 12.39
CA GLY A 94 -7.77 5.98 11.23
C GLY A 94 -9.00 6.32 10.40
N GLU A 95 -8.89 7.40 9.63
CA GLU A 95 -9.89 7.81 8.65
C GLU A 95 -9.21 8.08 7.31
N ARG A 96 -9.80 7.55 6.25
CA ARG A 96 -9.48 7.91 4.86
C ARG A 96 -10.72 8.51 4.23
N ARG A 97 -10.56 9.69 3.64
CA ARG A 97 -11.61 10.37 2.88
C ARG A 97 -11.16 10.59 1.45
N PHE A 98 -12.04 10.28 0.51
CA PHE A 98 -11.82 10.51 -0.91
C PHE A 98 -13.07 11.12 -1.53
N ILE A 99 -12.88 12.15 -2.35
CA ILE A 99 -13.94 12.81 -3.10
C ILE A 99 -13.68 12.54 -4.59
N HIS A 100 -14.68 12.01 -5.26
CA HIS A 100 -14.70 11.86 -6.71
C HIS A 100 -15.69 12.87 -7.27
N GLU A 101 -15.22 13.84 -8.05
CA GLU A 101 -16.05 14.92 -8.64
C GLU A 101 -17.03 14.42 -9.72
N GLY A 102 -16.94 13.14 -10.09
CA GLY A 102 -17.74 12.54 -11.14
C GLY A 102 -17.16 12.75 -12.53
N THR A 103 -17.68 11.96 -13.46
CA THR A 103 -17.38 11.98 -14.89
C THR A 103 -18.68 11.68 -15.65
N PRO A 104 -18.72 11.85 -16.99
CA PRO A 104 -19.92 11.50 -17.77
C PRO A 104 -20.40 10.04 -17.57
N SER A 105 -19.52 9.12 -17.16
CA SER A 105 -19.82 7.70 -16.94
C SER A 105 -19.96 7.31 -15.46
N LEU A 106 -19.59 8.17 -14.52
CA LEU A 106 -19.58 7.86 -13.09
C LEU A 106 -20.05 9.07 -12.29
N LYS A 107 -21.10 8.89 -11.48
CA LYS A 107 -21.59 9.96 -10.61
C LYS A 107 -20.54 10.32 -9.56
N GLY A 108 -20.46 11.60 -9.19
CA GLY A 108 -19.63 12.04 -8.08
C GLY A 108 -20.08 11.45 -6.75
N PHE A 109 -19.12 11.21 -5.87
CA PHE A 109 -19.33 10.63 -4.55
C PHE A 109 -18.22 11.00 -3.58
N THR A 110 -18.56 10.98 -2.29
CA THR A 110 -17.61 10.97 -1.19
C THR A 110 -17.54 9.58 -0.57
N SER A 111 -16.34 9.04 -0.47
CA SER A 111 -16.05 7.81 0.25
C SER A 111 -15.36 8.15 1.57
N VAL A 112 -15.85 7.59 2.66
CA VAL A 112 -15.24 7.66 4.00
C VAL A 112 -14.98 6.24 4.49
N GLN A 113 -13.75 5.97 4.88
CA GLN A 113 -13.36 4.68 5.45
C GLN A 113 -12.79 4.91 6.84
N ILE A 114 -13.35 4.18 7.81
CA ILE A 114 -12.87 4.18 9.19
C ILE A 114 -12.11 2.89 9.43
N PHE A 115 -10.88 3.02 9.93
CA PHE A 115 -9.98 1.92 10.24
C PHE A 115 -9.89 1.81 11.75
N THR A 116 -10.03 0.60 12.28
CA THR A 116 -9.77 0.30 13.68
C THR A 116 -8.91 -0.94 13.74
N GLY A 117 -7.81 -0.90 14.49
CA GLY A 117 -6.86 -2.02 14.52
C GLY A 117 -6.27 -2.28 15.89
N HIS A 118 -5.70 -3.48 16.02
CA HIS A 118 -5.00 -3.93 17.21
C HIS A 118 -3.74 -4.73 16.84
N PHE A 119 -2.59 -4.27 17.31
CA PHE A 119 -1.32 -4.95 17.15
C PHE A 119 -1.15 -6.07 18.18
N SER A 120 -0.56 -7.19 17.77
CA SER A 120 -0.10 -8.25 18.67
C SER A 120 1.16 -8.89 18.10
N GLY A 121 2.32 -8.43 18.57
CA GLY A 121 3.63 -8.83 18.03
C GLY A 121 3.76 -8.51 16.54
N ASP A 122 3.89 -9.57 15.73
CA ASP A 122 4.00 -9.49 14.26
C ASP A 122 2.65 -9.63 13.54
N THR A 123 1.54 -9.47 14.27
CA THR A 123 0.18 -9.45 13.70
C THR A 123 -0.52 -8.12 13.95
N LEU A 124 -1.42 -7.76 13.03
CA LEU A 124 -2.29 -6.60 13.10
C LEU A 124 -3.67 -6.99 12.61
N GLU A 125 -4.62 -7.09 13.53
CA GLU A 125 -6.03 -7.26 13.19
C GLU A 125 -6.63 -5.90 12.88
N MET A 126 -7.08 -5.68 11.64
CA MET A 126 -7.66 -4.41 11.22
C MET A 126 -9.08 -4.60 10.69
N LYS A 127 -10.01 -3.77 11.16
CA LYS A 127 -11.37 -3.65 10.63
C LYS A 127 -11.50 -2.34 9.86
N VAL A 128 -12.10 -2.42 8.68
CA VAL A 128 -12.40 -1.29 7.80
C VAL A 128 -13.90 -1.18 7.63
N GLU A 129 -14.44 -0.01 7.93
CA GLU A 129 -15.84 0.34 7.73
C GLU A 129 -15.92 1.43 6.65
N GLY A 130 -16.38 1.06 5.46
CA GLY A 130 -16.47 1.96 4.31
C GLY A 130 -17.90 2.44 4.08
N ASN A 131 -18.09 3.75 3.94
CA ASN A 131 -19.34 4.39 3.54
C ASN A 131 -19.13 5.20 2.27
N MET A 132 -20.11 5.18 1.38
CA MET A 132 -20.13 5.98 0.17
C MET A 132 -21.42 6.78 0.08
N ILE A 133 -21.31 8.08 -0.13
CA ILE A 133 -22.42 9.01 -0.29
C ILE A 133 -22.28 9.68 -1.66
N TYR A 134 -23.27 9.49 -2.52
CA TYR A 134 -23.34 10.15 -3.83
C TYR A 134 -23.84 11.58 -3.69
N ASP A 135 -23.56 12.41 -4.68
CA ASP A 135 -23.96 13.83 -4.66
C ASP A 135 -25.48 14.06 -4.68
N ASP A 136 -26.29 13.03 -4.97
CA ASP A 136 -27.76 13.09 -4.82
C ASP A 136 -28.25 12.68 -3.42
N GLY A 137 -27.34 12.47 -2.48
CA GLY A 137 -27.64 12.07 -1.11
C GLY A 137 -27.92 10.58 -0.93
N ARG A 138 -27.91 9.77 -1.99
CA ARG A 138 -28.00 8.30 -1.83
C ARG A 138 -26.72 7.78 -1.17
N SER A 139 -26.89 6.90 -0.19
CA SER A 139 -25.79 6.19 0.44
C SER A 139 -25.85 4.70 0.13
N PHE A 140 -24.68 4.08 0.05
CA PHE A 140 -24.58 2.63 0.07
C PHE A 140 -24.42 2.14 1.51
N PRO A 141 -24.92 0.92 1.83
CA PRO A 141 -24.71 0.33 3.15
C PRO A 141 -23.22 0.27 3.49
N ALA A 142 -22.90 0.52 4.75
CA ALA A 142 -21.54 0.40 5.24
C ALA A 142 -21.02 -1.02 4.97
N GLN A 143 -19.89 -1.13 4.26
CA GLN A 143 -19.19 -2.40 4.13
C GLN A 143 -18.21 -2.56 5.27
N ILE A 144 -18.29 -3.68 5.97
CA ILE A 144 -17.35 -4.04 7.04
C ILE A 144 -16.46 -5.16 6.54
N ILE A 145 -15.16 -4.89 6.50
CA ILE A 145 -14.14 -5.83 6.06
C ILE A 145 -13.10 -5.98 7.18
N ARG A 146 -12.57 -7.18 7.37
CA ARG A 146 -11.45 -7.45 8.29
C ARG A 146 -10.22 -7.92 7.53
N TRP A 147 -9.06 -7.46 7.98
CA TRP A 147 -7.75 -7.77 7.45
C TRP A 147 -6.89 -8.34 8.59
N PRO A 148 -6.65 -9.67 8.60
CA PRO A 148 -5.75 -10.32 9.55
C PRO A 148 -4.31 -10.19 9.04
N LEU A 149 -3.70 -9.03 9.28
CA LEU A 149 -2.41 -8.69 8.69
C LEU A 149 -1.26 -9.32 9.48
N LYS A 150 -0.20 -9.73 8.76
CA LYS A 150 1.10 -10.15 9.27
C LYS A 150 2.15 -9.14 8.85
N ARG A 151 3.15 -8.89 9.69
CA ARG A 151 4.29 -8.06 9.33
C ARG A 151 5.10 -8.76 8.25
N LEU A 152 5.43 -8.05 7.17
CA LEU A 152 6.35 -8.54 6.16
C LEU A 152 7.76 -8.07 6.51
N SER A 153 8.72 -9.00 6.53
CA SER A 153 10.13 -8.70 6.75
C SER A 153 11.00 -9.50 5.78
N ASP A 154 12.19 -8.98 5.46
CA ASP A 154 13.16 -9.62 4.56
C ASP A 154 13.58 -11.05 5.00
N SER A 155 13.36 -11.38 6.27
CA SER A 155 13.65 -12.68 6.88
C SER A 155 12.61 -13.78 6.64
N ALA A 156 11.52 -13.52 5.90
CA ALA A 156 10.49 -14.52 5.62
C ALA A 156 10.85 -15.51 4.49
N GLY A 157 12.03 -15.38 3.88
CA GLY A 157 12.61 -16.35 2.95
C GLY A 157 13.76 -17.13 3.60
N GLY A 158 13.43 -18.25 4.24
CA GLY A 158 14.39 -19.28 4.64
C GLY A 158 14.55 -20.34 3.56
#